data_AF-A0A7J5JAV8-F1
#
_entry.id   AF-A0A7J5JAV8-F1
#
_cell.length_a   1.000
_cell.length_b   1.000
_cell.length_c   1.000
_cell.angle_alpha   90.00
_cell.angle_beta   90.00
_cell.angle_gamma   90.00
#
_symmetry.space_group_name_H-M   'P 1'
#
loop_
_entity.id
_entity.type
_entity.pdbx_description
1 polymer ?
#
loop_
_entity_poly.entity_id
_entity_poly.type
_entity_poly.pdbx_seq_one_letter_code
_entity_poly.pdbx_strand_id
1 'polypeptide(L)'
;FREEKLPVTGCSLIHRKSLPAAPYTDEELADYMDKTGLGTASTRTNIIRTLLERKYIRYSGKYIIPTPKGLLLYETVRGMKVADASLTSGWEAELARIEQGELTQKEFLDGVLETVNEVTGEIFRKLSEDERPHGSI
;
A
#
# COMPACT_ATOMS: atom_id res chain seq x y z
N PHE A 1 26.63 14.71 49.64
CA PHE A 1 25.50 13.98 49.05
C PHE A 1 25.05 12.92 50.05
N ARG A 2 23.88 13.11 50.65
CA ARG A 2 23.29 12.13 51.58
C ARG A 2 22.43 11.19 50.74
N GLU A 3 22.71 9.89 50.78
CA GLU A 3 21.83 8.89 50.18
C GLU A 3 20.53 8.86 50.99
N GLU A 4 19.43 9.28 50.36
CA GLU A 4 18.10 9.18 50.93
C GLU A 4 17.44 7.90 50.43
N LYS A 5 17.21 6.94 51.34
CA LYS A 5 16.55 5.68 51.04
C LYS A 5 15.07 5.80 51.37
N LEU A 6 14.24 5.80 50.33
CA LEU A 6 12.79 5.79 50.46
C LEU A 6 12.26 4.35 50.42
N PRO A 7 11.39 3.94 51.36
CA PRO A 7 10.78 2.63 51.35
C PRO A 7 9.77 2.52 50.20
N VAL A 8 9.83 1.43 49.43
CA VAL A 8 8.83 1.14 48.40
C VAL A 8 7.57 0.66 49.10
N THR A 9 6.53 1.49 49.11
CA THR A 9 5.26 1.22 49.80
C THR A 9 4.34 0.26 49.02
N GLY A 10 4.70 -0.09 47.78
CA GLY A 10 3.98 -1.07 46.97
C GLY A 10 4.57 -1.24 45.58
N CYS A 11 4.41 -2.45 45.02
CA CYS A 11 4.72 -2.75 43.62
C CYS A 11 3.51 -3.40 42.98
N SER A 12 3.17 -2.96 41.77
CA SER A 12 2.13 -3.59 40.95
C SER A 12 2.75 -4.06 39.63
N LEU A 13 2.53 -5.33 39.30
CA LEU A 13 2.94 -5.90 38.01
C LEU A 13 1.91 -5.49 36.95
N ILE A 14 2.33 -4.62 36.03
CA ILE A 14 1.52 -4.23 34.87
C ILE A 14 1.91 -5.10 33.69
N HIS A 15 1.04 -6.03 33.32
CA HIS A 15 1.20 -6.81 32.10
C HIS A 15 0.67 -6.00 30.91
N ARG A 16 1.56 -5.52 30.03
CA ARG A 16 1.17 -4.83 28.79
C ARG A 16 1.15 -5.82 27.63
N LYS A 17 0.01 -5.93 26.95
CA LYS A 17 -0.09 -6.57 25.63
C LYS A 17 -0.03 -5.48 24.56
N SER A 18 0.72 -5.73 23.47
CA SER A 18 0.72 -4.84 22.31
C SER A 18 -0.60 -5.00 21.55
N LEU A 19 -1.23 -3.88 21.21
CA LEU A 19 -2.34 -3.86 20.27
C LEU A 19 -1.79 -3.91 18.84
N PRO A 20 -2.55 -4.47 17.88
CA PRO A 20 -2.21 -4.31 16.46
C PRO A 20 -2.18 -2.83 16.08
N ALA A 21 -1.47 -2.51 15.00
CA ALA A 21 -1.46 -1.16 14.46
C ALA A 21 -2.90 -0.70 14.19
N ALA A 22 -3.20 0.55 14.57
CA ALA A 22 -4.50 1.14 14.28
C ALA A 22 -4.68 1.27 12.75
N PRO A 23 -5.91 1.17 12.23
CA PRO A 23 -6.18 1.50 10.83
C PRO A 23 -5.90 2.98 10.59
N TYR A 24 -5.59 3.33 9.34
CA TYR A 24 -5.24 4.69 8.96
C TYR A 24 -6.43 5.66 9.02
N THR A 25 -6.19 6.91 9.43
CA THR A 25 -7.02 8.06 9.02
C THR A 25 -6.64 8.54 7.62
N ASP A 26 -7.40 9.47 7.04
CA ASP A 26 -7.04 10.10 5.76
C ASP A 26 -5.66 10.75 5.81
N GLU A 27 -5.32 11.48 6.88
CA GLU A 27 -4.02 12.13 7.02
C GLU A 27 -2.88 11.11 7.10
N GLU A 28 -3.05 10.04 7.89
CA GLU A 28 -2.01 9.02 8.04
C GLU A 28 -1.81 8.22 6.74
N LEU A 29 -2.88 7.95 5.99
CA LEU A 29 -2.78 7.29 4.69
C LEU A 29 -2.11 8.21 3.66
N ALA A 30 -2.47 9.49 3.63
CA ALA A 30 -1.86 10.45 2.72
C ALA A 30 -0.36 10.66 3.01
N ASP A 31 0.03 10.72 4.28
CA ASP A 31 1.42 10.79 4.73
C ASP A 31 2.20 9.51 4.36
N TYR A 32 1.58 8.33 4.51
CA TYR A 32 2.19 7.08 4.05
C TYR A 32 2.42 7.07 2.53
N MET A 33 1.43 7.50 1.75
CA MET A 33 1.56 7.60 0.29
C MET A 33 2.67 8.58 -0.11
N ASP A 34 2.80 9.71 0.58
CA ASP A 34 3.87 10.68 0.33
C ASP A 34 5.26 10.09 0.60
N LYS A 35 5.44 9.44 1.76
CA LYS A 35 6.70 8.78 2.15
C LYS A 35 7.13 7.65 1.23
N THR A 36 6.16 7.01 0.55
CA THR A 36 6.41 5.92 -0.38
C THR A 36 6.50 6.38 -1.84
N GLY A 37 6.38 7.68 -2.11
CA GLY A 37 6.41 8.21 -3.47
C GLY A 37 5.19 7.83 -4.31
N LEU A 38 4.06 7.52 -3.67
CA LEU A 38 2.81 7.15 -4.33
C LEU A 38 1.96 8.39 -4.63
N GLY A 39 2.10 8.90 -5.85
CA GLY A 39 1.33 10.02 -6.36
C GLY A 39 1.73 11.37 -5.74
N THR A 40 1.30 12.44 -6.39
CA THR A 40 1.40 13.81 -5.90
C THR A 40 0.26 14.20 -4.96
N ALA A 41 0.38 15.31 -4.24
CA ALA A 41 -0.66 15.81 -3.32
C ALA A 41 -2.07 15.87 -3.95
N SER A 42 -2.18 16.26 -5.23
CA SER A 42 -3.46 16.32 -5.95
C SER A 42 -4.03 14.93 -6.27
N THR A 43 -3.18 13.98 -6.65
CA THR A 43 -3.62 12.65 -7.09
C THR A 43 -4.01 11.74 -5.93
N ARG A 44 -3.36 11.88 -4.76
CA ARG A 44 -3.67 11.07 -3.56
C ARG A 44 -5.12 11.20 -3.11
N THR A 45 -5.65 12.42 -3.05
CA THR A 45 -7.06 12.68 -2.74
C THR A 45 -7.99 11.97 -3.74
N ASN A 46 -7.63 12.01 -5.03
CA ASN A 46 -8.42 11.33 -6.06
C ASN A 46 -8.33 9.80 -5.98
N ILE A 47 -7.18 9.24 -5.59
CA ILE A 47 -7.01 7.80 -5.37
C ILE A 47 -7.92 7.33 -4.23
N ILE A 48 -7.87 7.99 -3.07
CA ILE A 48 -8.71 7.63 -1.90
C ILE A 48 -10.20 7.72 -2.27
N ARG A 49 -10.60 8.81 -2.93
CA ARG A 49 -11.98 8.98 -3.44
C ARG A 49 -12.39 7.85 -4.39
N THR A 50 -11.53 7.47 -5.32
CA THR A 50 -11.81 6.38 -6.27
C THR A 50 -11.98 5.04 -5.56
N LEU A 51 -11.16 4.75 -4.54
CA LEU A 51 -11.27 3.52 -3.76
C LEU A 51 -12.59 3.46 -2.96
N LEU A 52 -13.07 4.61 -2.45
CA LEU A 52 -14.38 4.74 -1.80
C LEU A 52 -15.52 4.54 -2.80
N GLU A 53 -15.49 5.26 -3.93
CA GLU A 53 -16.52 5.18 -4.98
C GLU A 53 -16.67 3.75 -5.53
N ARG A 54 -15.55 3.04 -5.71
CA ARG A 54 -15.53 1.63 -6.16
C ARG A 54 -15.84 0.61 -5.07
N LYS A 55 -16.03 1.08 -3.83
CA LYS A 55 -16.35 0.28 -2.62
C LYS A 55 -15.26 -0.71 -2.25
N TYR A 56 -13.99 -0.38 -2.49
CA TYR A 56 -12.85 -1.18 -2.02
C TYR A 56 -12.47 -0.85 -0.58
N ILE A 57 -12.68 0.40 -0.18
CA ILE A 57 -12.51 0.86 1.20
C ILE A 57 -13.81 1.52 1.69
N ARG A 58 -13.93 1.70 3.00
CA ARG A 58 -15.03 2.44 3.64
C ARG A 58 -14.53 3.12 4.92
N TYR A 59 -15.28 4.10 5.39
CA TYR A 59 -15.05 4.70 6.70
C TYR A 59 -15.64 3.86 7.84
N SER A 60 -14.92 3.80 8.94
CA SER A 60 -15.36 3.30 10.25
C SER A 60 -15.00 4.37 11.29
N GLY A 61 -15.94 5.27 11.55
CA GLY A 61 -15.62 6.52 12.24
C GLY A 61 -14.64 7.35 11.42
N LYS A 62 -13.52 7.75 12.04
CA LYS A 62 -12.43 8.50 11.39
C LYS A 62 -11.43 7.61 10.62
N TYR A 63 -11.60 6.29 10.67
CA TYR A 63 -10.64 5.35 10.11
C TYR A 63 -11.09 4.84 8.75
N ILE A 64 -10.13 4.60 7.86
CA ILE A 64 -10.32 3.93 6.57
C ILE A 64 -10.02 2.44 6.75
N ILE A 65 -10.97 1.60 6.37
CA ILE A 65 -10.82 0.13 6.43
C ILE A 65 -11.20 -0.52 5.11
N PRO A 66 -10.57 -1.65 4.74
CA PRO A 66 -10.94 -2.36 3.52
C PRO A 66 -12.31 -3.02 3.65
N THR A 67 -13.03 -3.13 2.54
CA THR A 67 -14.27 -3.92 2.44
C THR A 67 -13.92 -5.38 2.08
N PRO A 68 -14.85 -6.34 2.21
CA PRO A 68 -14.64 -7.69 1.69
C PRO A 68 -14.29 -7.70 0.19
N LYS A 69 -14.87 -6.79 -0.59
CA LYS A 69 -14.55 -6.62 -2.02
C LYS A 69 -13.12 -6.12 -2.22
N GLY A 70 -12.68 -5.15 -1.41
CA GLY A 70 -11.32 -4.64 -1.46
C GLY A 70 -10.29 -5.68 -1.03
N LEU A 71 -10.57 -6.44 0.03
CA LEU A 71 -9.72 -7.56 0.45
C LEU A 71 -9.63 -8.62 -0.64
N LEU A 72 -10.75 -9.02 -1.25
CA LEU A 72 -10.73 -9.99 -2.35
C LEU A 72 -9.84 -9.50 -3.51
N LEU A 73 -9.99 -8.24 -3.93
CA LEU A 73 -9.14 -7.65 -4.97
C LEU A 73 -7.66 -7.70 -4.57
N TYR A 74 -7.34 -7.29 -3.33
CA TYR A 74 -5.99 -7.34 -2.81
C TYR A 74 -5.42 -8.77 -2.85
N GLU A 75 -6.18 -9.76 -2.38
CA GLU A 75 -5.76 -11.17 -2.42
C GLU A 75 -5.53 -11.68 -3.85
N THR A 76 -6.28 -11.19 -4.83
CA THR A 76 -6.06 -11.56 -6.23
C THR A 76 -4.71 -11.05 -6.74
N VAL A 77 -4.36 -9.79 -6.44
CA VAL A 77 -3.18 -9.12 -7.03
C VAL A 77 -1.95 -9.11 -6.14
N ARG A 78 -2.06 -9.48 -4.86
CA ARG A 78 -0.92 -9.47 -3.93
C ARG A 78 0.21 -10.35 -4.46
N GLY A 79 1.43 -9.84 -4.30
CA GLY A 79 2.65 -10.48 -4.80
C GLY A 79 2.87 -10.32 -6.31
N MET A 80 1.93 -9.73 -7.06
CA MET A 80 2.16 -9.35 -8.45
C MET A 80 2.86 -8.00 -8.53
N LYS A 81 3.61 -7.77 -9.62
CA LYS A 81 4.34 -6.51 -9.85
C LYS A 81 3.40 -5.29 -9.86
N VAL A 82 2.16 -5.46 -10.34
CA VAL A 82 1.14 -4.40 -10.40
C VAL A 82 0.66 -3.91 -9.04
N ALA A 83 0.81 -4.73 -7.99
CA ALA A 83 0.44 -4.38 -6.63
C ALA A 83 1.61 -3.79 -5.81
N ASP A 84 2.80 -3.72 -6.41
CA ASP A 84 4.00 -3.19 -5.76
C ASP A 84 4.04 -1.66 -5.88
N ALA A 85 4.04 -0.97 -4.74
CA ALA A 85 4.13 0.47 -4.65
C ALA A 85 5.41 1.03 -5.30
N SER A 86 6.50 0.25 -5.29
CA SER A 86 7.77 0.65 -5.88
C SER A 86 7.67 0.89 -7.38
N LEU A 87 6.81 0.13 -8.09
CA LEU A 87 6.58 0.31 -9.52
C LEU A 87 6.03 1.71 -9.83
N THR A 88 4.97 2.11 -9.12
CA THR A 88 4.39 3.45 -9.28
C THR A 88 5.35 4.54 -8.85
N SER A 89 6.08 4.35 -7.75
CA SER A 89 7.10 5.32 -7.31
C SER A 89 8.22 5.52 -8.34
N GLY A 90 8.59 4.44 -9.05
CA GLY A 90 9.56 4.49 -10.13
C GLY A 90 9.07 5.32 -11.32
N TRP A 91 7.80 5.15 -11.71
CA TRP A 91 7.20 6.00 -12.74
C TRP A 91 7.14 7.46 -12.34
N GLU A 92 6.78 7.79 -11.11
CA GLU A 92 6.79 9.17 -10.61
C GLU A 92 8.19 9.79 -10.69
N ALA A 93 9.24 9.02 -10.37
CA ALA A 93 10.62 9.46 -10.52
C ALA A 93 11.03 9.68 -11.99
N GLU A 94 10.61 8.81 -12.91
CA GLU A 94 10.85 8.98 -14.35
C GLU A 94 10.09 10.18 -14.93
N LEU A 95 8.85 10.41 -14.49
CA LEU A 95 8.07 11.59 -14.86
C LEU A 95 8.73 12.88 -14.38
N ALA A 96 9.32 12.89 -13.18
CA ALA A 96 10.10 14.02 -12.69
C ALA A 96 11.36 14.29 -13.55
N ARG A 97 12.03 13.24 -14.02
CA ARG A 97 13.17 13.36 -14.95
C ARG A 97 12.74 13.90 -16.31
N ILE A 98 11.54 13.55 -16.79
CA ILE A 98 10.96 14.15 -18.00
C ILE A 98 10.73 15.65 -17.82
N GLU A 99 10.16 16.08 -16.68
CA GLU A 99 9.99 17.51 -16.37
C GLU A 99 11.31 18.28 -16.38
N GLN A 100 12.40 17.63 -15.95
CA GLN A 100 13.75 18.21 -15.94
C GLN A 100 14.47 18.12 -17.29
N GLY A 101 13.90 17.43 -18.28
CA GLY A 101 14.50 17.20 -19.60
C GLY A 101 15.60 16.15 -19.63
N GLU A 102 15.71 15.31 -18.59
CA GLU A 102 16.74 14.26 -18.44
C GLU A 102 16.31 12.89 -19.00
N LEU A 103 15.03 12.74 -19.33
CA LEU A 103 14.44 11.54 -19.93
C LEU A 103 13.44 11.99 -20.99
N THR A 104 13.42 11.35 -22.15
CA THR A 104 12.42 11.66 -23.17
C THR A 104 11.12 10.93 -22.90
N GLN A 105 10.00 11.52 -23.34
CA GLN A 105 8.69 10.87 -23.26
C GLN A 105 8.69 9.51 -23.98
N LYS A 106 9.44 9.38 -25.07
CA LYS A 106 9.54 8.13 -25.82
C LYS A 106 10.19 7.02 -24.99
N GLU A 107 11.32 7.30 -24.35
CA GLU A 107 12.03 6.32 -23.51
C GLU A 107 11.16 5.84 -22.35
N PHE A 108 10.43 6.77 -21.70
CA PHE A 108 9.47 6.42 -20.65
C PHE A 108 8.37 5.49 -21.17
N LEU A 109 7.72 5.84 -22.28
CA LEU A 109 6.62 5.03 -22.85
C LEU A 109 7.09 3.65 -23.31
N ASP A 110 8.30 3.54 -23.85
CA ASP A 110 8.89 2.26 -24.24
C ASP A 110 9.08 1.36 -22.99
N GLY A 111 9.53 1.90 -21.85
CA GLY A 111 9.62 1.15 -20.57
C GLY A 111 8.27 0.81 -19.94
N VAL A 112 7.27 1.69 -20.06
CA VAL A 112 5.89 1.40 -19.66
C VAL A 112 5.34 0.21 -20.45
N LEU A 113 5.58 0.16 -21.77
CA LEU A 113 5.11 -0.93 -22.61
C LEU A 113 5.73 -2.28 -22.21
N GLU A 114 7.02 -2.30 -21.88
CA GLU A 114 7.69 -3.49 -21.35
C GLU A 114 7.02 -3.96 -20.05
N THR A 115 6.79 -3.03 -19.11
CA THR A 115 6.10 -3.31 -17.85
C THR A 115 4.68 -3.87 -18.07
N VAL A 116 3.92 -3.31 -19.01
CA VAL A 116 2.57 -3.78 -19.34
C VAL A 116 2.60 -5.22 -19.83
N ASN A 117 3.57 -5.57 -20.70
CA ASN A 117 3.72 -6.94 -21.20
C ASN A 117 4.07 -7.91 -20.07
N GLU A 118 4.99 -7.53 -19.17
CA GLU A 118 5.36 -8.36 -18.02
C GLU A 118 4.18 -8.62 -17.08
N VAL A 119 3.48 -7.55 -16.68
CA VAL A 119 2.33 -7.64 -15.75
C VAL A 119 1.20 -8.45 -16.37
N THR A 120 0.89 -8.20 -17.64
CA THR A 120 -0.18 -8.93 -18.34
C THR A 120 0.18 -10.41 -18.46
N GLY A 121 1.44 -10.73 -18.78
CA GLY A 121 1.94 -12.11 -18.82
C GLY A 121 1.96 -12.79 -17.45
N GLU A 122 2.21 -12.06 -16.36
CA GLU A 122 2.07 -12.55 -14.98
C GLU A 122 0.61 -12.89 -14.65
N ILE A 123 -0.33 -11.99 -14.97
CA ILE A 123 -1.76 -12.20 -14.72
C ILE A 123 -2.27 -13.45 -15.44
N PHE A 124 -1.96 -13.61 -16.74
CA PHE A 124 -2.39 -14.78 -17.50
C PHE A 124 -1.83 -16.10 -16.95
N ARG A 125 -0.57 -16.10 -16.50
CA ARG A 125 0.01 -17.29 -15.86
C ARG A 125 -0.73 -17.63 -14.57
N LYS A 126 -0.92 -16.67 -13.67
CA LYS A 126 -1.63 -16.91 -12.40
C LYS A 126 -3.06 -17.42 -12.62
N LEU A 127 -3.80 -16.86 -13.59
CA LEU A 127 -5.13 -17.33 -13.95
C LEU A 127 -5.11 -18.79 -14.45
N SER A 128 -4.14 -19.16 -15.29
CA SER A 128 -4.01 -20.54 -15.77
C SER A 128 -3.65 -21.54 -14.67
N GLU A 129 -3.01 -21.09 -13.59
CA GLU A 129 -2.65 -21.95 -12.45
C GLU A 129 -3.84 -22.24 -11.53
N ASP A 130 -4.74 -21.26 -11.34
CA ASP A 130 -5.98 -21.37 -10.56
C ASP A 130 -7.03 -22.27 -11.24
N GLU A 131 -7.00 -22.39 -12.58
CA GLU A 131 -7.90 -23.27 -13.35
C GLU A 131 -7.50 -24.76 -13.27
N ARG A 132 -6.34 -25.10 -12.67
CA ARG A 132 -6.00 -26.50 -12.41
C ARG A 132 -6.93 -27.05 -11.31
N PRO A 133 -7.73 -28.09 -11.58
CA PRO A 133 -8.65 -28.62 -10.58
C PRO A 133 -7.84 -29.05 -9.37
N HIS A 134 -8.15 -28.44 -8.22
CA HIS A 134 -7.68 -28.91 -6.94
C HIS A 134 -8.11 -30.37 -6.84
N GLY A 135 -7.11 -31.25 -6.81
CA GLY A 135 -7.27 -32.68 -6.99
C GLY A 135 -8.42 -33.25 -6.17
N SER A 136 -9.15 -34.16 -6.82
CA SER A 136 -10.09 -35.09 -6.22
C SER A 136 -9.63 -35.55 -4.84
N ILE A 137 -10.50 -35.38 -3.85
CA ILE A 137 -10.53 -36.22 -2.65
C ILE A 137 -11.81 -37.03 -2.72
#